data_AF-X1AN31-F1
#
_entry.id   AF-X1AN31-F1
#
_cell.length_a   1.000
_cell.length_b   1.000
_cell.length_c   1.000
_cell.angle_alpha   90.00
_cell.angle_beta   90.00
_cell.angle_gamma   90.00
#
_symmetry.space_group_name_H-M   'P 1'
#
loop_
_entity.id
_entity.type
_entity.pdbx_description
1 polymer ?
#
loop_
_entity_poly.entity_id
_entity_poly.type
_entity_poly.pdbx_seq_one_letter_code
_entity_poly.pdbx_strand_id
1 'polypeptide(L)'
;MARYLDDLSSQLMGGETMETIASRDTLALFRNDLKDVTLADIMGSYGEKFAGTAATLEPHQISSPLLTDWAGYIIRCDQKVPSVFDSTVVVHLQIKRQMRIQQLSQNIFTPKEIEDYRDEFFE
;
A
#
# COMPACT_ATOMS: atom_id res chain seq x y z
N MET A 1 -20.84 -11.79 0.04
CA MET A 1 -19.44 -11.58 -0.35
C MET A 1 -18.53 -12.69 0.16
N ALA A 2 -18.48 -12.97 1.47
CA ALA A 2 -17.70 -14.08 2.02
C ALA A 2 -18.00 -15.45 1.35
N ARG A 3 -19.28 -15.88 1.33
CA ARG A 3 -19.70 -17.13 0.67
C ARG A 3 -19.28 -17.22 -0.80
N TYR A 4 -19.33 -16.11 -1.52
CA TYR A 4 -18.95 -16.07 -2.94
C TYR A 4 -17.44 -16.29 -3.11
N LEU A 5 -16.60 -15.67 -2.28
CA LEU A 5 -15.15 -15.92 -2.32
C LEU A 5 -14.81 -17.35 -1.88
N ASP A 6 -15.56 -17.92 -0.94
CA ASP A 6 -15.38 -19.32 -0.53
C ASP A 6 -15.71 -20.29 -1.67
N ASP A 7 -16.75 -20.00 -2.45
CA ASP A 7 -17.10 -20.78 -3.65
C ASP A 7 -16.00 -20.69 -4.71
N LEU A 8 -15.45 -19.50 -4.97
CA LEU A 8 -14.32 -19.31 -5.88
C LEU A 8 -13.06 -20.05 -5.38
N SER A 9 -12.79 -19.99 -4.07
CA SER A 9 -11.67 -20.72 -3.46
C SER A 9 -11.82 -22.23 -3.62
N SER A 10 -13.04 -22.74 -3.49
CA SER A 10 -13.34 -24.16 -3.69
C SER A 10 -13.11 -24.61 -5.14
N GLN A 11 -13.46 -23.77 -6.13
CA GLN A 11 -13.18 -24.04 -7.55
C GLN A 11 -11.67 -24.10 -7.83
N LEU A 12 -10.89 -23.17 -7.24
CA LEU A 12 -9.43 -23.18 -7.33
C LEU A 12 -8.81 -24.44 -6.70
N MET A 13 -9.31 -24.87 -5.54
CA MET A 13 -8.88 -26.12 -4.90
C MET A 13 -9.26 -27.36 -5.75
N GLY A 14 -10.34 -27.27 -6.53
CA GLY A 14 -10.75 -28.28 -7.50
C GLY A 14 -9.87 -28.36 -8.76
N GLY A 15 -8.86 -27.49 -8.89
CA GLY A 15 -7.91 -27.47 -10.00
C GLY A 15 -8.29 -26.54 -11.15
N GLU A 16 -9.35 -25.75 -11.04
CA GLU A 16 -9.58 -24.66 -11.99
C GLU A 16 -8.53 -23.55 -11.81
N THR A 17 -8.15 -22.90 -12.91
CA THR A 17 -7.21 -21.77 -12.86
C THR A 17 -7.94 -20.46 -12.63
N MET A 18 -7.27 -19.48 -12.01
CA MET A 18 -7.83 -18.13 -11.78
C MET A 18 -8.28 -17.47 -13.07
N GLU A 19 -7.51 -17.67 -14.14
CA GLU A 19 -7.78 -17.17 -15.48
C GLU A 19 -9.08 -17.76 -16.05
N THR A 20 -9.29 -19.07 -15.86
CA THR A 20 -10.50 -19.76 -16.32
C THR A 20 -11.74 -19.26 -15.57
N ILE A 21 -11.65 -19.18 -14.24
CA ILE A 21 -12.74 -18.70 -13.38
C ILE A 21 -13.14 -17.27 -13.78
N ALA A 22 -12.17 -16.36 -13.90
CA ALA A 22 -12.45 -14.97 -14.26
C ALA A 22 -12.96 -14.79 -15.70
N SER A 23 -12.64 -15.71 -16.62
CA SER A 23 -13.20 -15.67 -17.97
C SER A 23 -14.68 -16.06 -18.04
N ARG A 24 -15.17 -16.84 -17.06
CA ARG A 24 -16.56 -17.31 -16.97
C ARG A 24 -17.41 -16.43 -16.08
N ASP A 25 -16.82 -15.88 -15.02
CA ASP A 25 -17.52 -15.12 -14.01
C ASP A 25 -17.33 -13.60 -14.23
N THR A 26 -18.44 -12.93 -14.54
CA THR A 26 -18.48 -11.47 -14.76
C THR A 26 -18.20 -10.64 -13.50
N LEU A 27 -18.32 -11.22 -12.30
CA LEU A 27 -18.08 -10.54 -11.03
C LEU A 27 -16.62 -10.69 -10.55
N ALA A 28 -15.88 -11.66 -11.10
CA ALA A 28 -14.49 -11.89 -10.77
C ALA A 28 -13.57 -11.16 -11.76
N LEU A 29 -12.82 -10.18 -11.28
CA LEU A 29 -11.82 -9.49 -12.09
C LEU A 29 -10.44 -10.13 -11.89
N PHE A 30 -9.87 -10.69 -12.96
CA PHE A 30 -8.48 -11.15 -12.94
C PHE A 30 -7.52 -9.99 -13.21
N ARG A 31 -6.59 -9.75 -12.27
CA ARG A 31 -5.53 -8.75 -12.38
C ARG A 31 -4.17 -9.44 -12.42
N ASN A 32 -3.46 -9.26 -13.54
CA ASN A 32 -2.12 -9.82 -13.78
C ASN A 32 -1.10 -8.70 -14.12
N ASP A 33 -1.41 -7.49 -13.71
CA ASP A 33 -0.59 -6.28 -13.89
C ASP A 33 0.38 -6.05 -12.71
N LEU A 34 0.26 -6.81 -11.62
CA LEU A 34 1.13 -6.75 -10.44
C LEU A 34 2.47 -7.47 -10.67
N LYS A 35 3.29 -6.93 -11.57
CA LYS A 35 4.64 -7.43 -11.87
C LYS A 35 5.68 -6.41 -11.43
N ASP A 36 6.78 -6.90 -10.88
CA ASP A 36 7.91 -6.07 -10.42
C ASP A 36 7.52 -4.96 -9.42
N VAL A 37 6.50 -5.24 -8.59
CA VAL A 37 6.00 -4.33 -7.55
C VAL A 37 6.55 -4.71 -6.18
N THR A 38 6.89 -3.72 -5.36
CA THR A 38 7.31 -3.97 -3.98
C THR A 38 6.12 -4.10 -3.04
N LEU A 39 6.32 -4.72 -1.88
CA LEU A 39 5.28 -4.77 -0.84
C LEU A 39 4.81 -3.38 -0.39
N ALA A 40 5.71 -2.37 -0.44
CA ALA A 40 5.35 -0.99 -0.12
C ALA A 40 4.39 -0.40 -1.16
N ASP A 41 4.63 -0.66 -2.45
CA ASP A 41 3.75 -0.20 -3.54
C ASP A 41 2.37 -0.87 -3.46
N ILE A 42 2.37 -2.17 -3.15
CA ILE A 42 1.14 -2.95 -2.93
C ILE A 42 0.36 -2.39 -1.73
N MET A 43 1.04 -2.10 -0.63
CA MET A 43 0.41 -1.54 0.58
C MET A 43 -0.26 -0.19 0.30
N GLY A 44 0.40 0.69 -0.48
CA GLY A 44 -0.18 1.98 -0.86
C GLY A 44 -1.42 1.87 -1.75
N SER A 45 -1.51 0.82 -2.58
CA SER A 45 -2.59 0.68 -3.58
C SER A 45 -3.75 -0.20 -3.11
N TYR A 46 -3.47 -1.25 -2.32
CA TYR A 46 -4.44 -2.29 -1.92
C TYR A 46 -4.63 -2.39 -0.40
N GLY A 47 -3.84 -1.65 0.37
CA GLY A 47 -3.92 -1.60 1.83
C GLY A 47 -3.09 -2.67 2.53
N GLU A 48 -2.99 -2.51 3.86
CA GLU A 48 -2.11 -3.30 4.72
C GLU A 48 -2.48 -4.78 4.77
N LYS A 49 -3.78 -5.10 4.80
CA LYS A 49 -4.25 -6.50 4.83
C LYS A 49 -3.82 -7.26 3.58
N PHE A 50 -3.95 -6.65 2.40
CA PHE A 50 -3.55 -7.25 1.13
C PHE A 50 -2.02 -7.44 1.08
N ALA A 51 -1.27 -6.40 1.41
CA ALA A 51 0.20 -6.46 1.44
C ALA A 51 0.71 -7.51 2.44
N GLY A 52 0.09 -7.59 3.62
CA GLY A 52 0.41 -8.58 4.64
C GLY A 52 0.16 -10.01 4.16
N THR A 53 -1.00 -10.28 3.55
CA THR A 53 -1.28 -11.60 2.96
C THR A 53 -0.28 -11.93 1.87
N ALA A 54 0.00 -11.02 0.94
CA ALA A 54 0.98 -11.22 -0.12
C ALA A 54 2.39 -11.50 0.43
N ALA A 55 2.78 -10.83 1.51
CA ALA A 55 4.08 -11.04 2.17
C ALA A 55 4.22 -12.44 2.77
N THR A 56 3.13 -13.06 3.22
CA THR A 56 3.13 -14.42 3.82
C THR A 56 3.09 -15.55 2.81
N LEU A 57 2.75 -15.27 1.54
CA LEU A 57 2.69 -16.30 0.51
C LEU A 57 4.10 -16.72 0.05
N GLU A 58 4.24 -18.01 -0.20
CA GLU A 58 5.37 -18.59 -0.91
C GLU A 58 5.11 -18.62 -2.43
N PRO A 59 6.17 -18.73 -3.26
CA PRO A 59 6.00 -18.87 -4.71
C PRO A 59 5.05 -20.02 -5.08
N HIS A 60 4.18 -19.77 -6.04
CA HIS A 60 3.07 -20.60 -6.50
C HIS A 60 1.96 -20.89 -5.48
N GLN A 61 1.98 -20.23 -4.32
CA GLN A 61 0.92 -20.38 -3.32
C GLN A 61 -0.27 -19.45 -3.61
N ILE A 62 -1.47 -19.95 -3.31
CA ILE A 62 -2.73 -19.19 -3.35
C ILE A 62 -3.17 -18.91 -1.91
N SER A 63 -3.61 -17.68 -1.64
CA SER A 63 -4.13 -17.28 -0.34
C SER A 63 -5.52 -17.84 -0.08
N SER A 64 -5.90 -17.92 1.18
CA SER A 64 -7.31 -17.98 1.56
C SER A 64 -8.05 -16.71 1.10
N PRO A 65 -9.38 -16.76 0.95
CA PRO A 65 -10.21 -15.57 0.73
C PRO A 65 -9.89 -14.44 1.71
N LEU A 66 -9.54 -13.28 1.16
CA LEU A 66 -9.28 -12.07 1.91
C LEU A 66 -10.42 -11.09 1.72
N LEU A 67 -11.13 -10.76 2.81
CA LEU A 67 -12.13 -9.71 2.82
C LEU A 67 -11.52 -8.42 3.39
N THR A 68 -11.59 -7.34 2.62
CA THR A 68 -11.28 -5.99 3.10
C THR A 68 -12.57 -5.17 3.22
N ASP A 69 -12.46 -3.93 3.69
CA ASP A 69 -13.62 -3.06 3.88
C ASP A 69 -14.27 -2.64 2.55
N TRP A 70 -13.53 -2.76 1.43
CA TRP A 70 -13.92 -2.25 0.12
C TRP A 70 -13.97 -3.31 -0.98
N ALA A 71 -13.31 -4.47 -0.78
CA ALA A 71 -13.20 -5.50 -1.81
C ALA A 71 -12.88 -6.89 -1.22
N GLY A 72 -13.02 -7.92 -2.07
CA GLY A 72 -12.66 -9.30 -1.77
C GLY A 72 -11.57 -9.77 -2.72
N TYR A 73 -10.55 -10.47 -2.20
CA TYR A 73 -9.39 -10.90 -2.97
C TYR A 73 -9.07 -12.38 -2.74
N ILE A 74 -8.57 -13.04 -3.77
CA ILE A 74 -7.81 -14.28 -3.69
C ILE A 74 -6.49 -14.02 -4.41
N ILE A 75 -5.37 -14.22 -3.73
CA ILE A 75 -4.06 -13.77 -4.20
C ILE A 75 -3.22 -15.00 -4.54
N ARG A 76 -2.65 -15.06 -5.74
CA ARG A 76 -1.62 -16.05 -6.11
C ARG A 76 -0.28 -15.35 -6.19
N CYS A 77 0.73 -15.89 -5.48
CA CYS A 77 2.10 -15.44 -5.63
C CYS A 77 2.75 -16.23 -6.75
N ASP A 78 3.00 -15.63 -7.91
CA ASP A 78 3.68 -16.34 -9.00
C ASP A 78 5.19 -16.40 -8.78
N GLN A 79 5.78 -15.28 -8.37
CA GLN A 79 7.20 -15.16 -8.05
C GLN A 79 7.41 -14.21 -6.87
N LYS A 80 8.41 -14.52 -6.05
CA LYS A 80 8.84 -13.69 -4.92
C LYS A 80 10.35 -13.62 -4.91
N VAL A 81 10.88 -12.42 -5.05
CA VAL A 81 12.32 -12.17 -5.08
C VAL A 81 12.67 -11.26 -3.91
N PRO A 82 13.65 -11.64 -3.05
CA PRO A 82 14.12 -10.74 -2.01
C PRO A 82 14.81 -9.54 -2.66
N SER A 83 14.32 -8.34 -2.40
CA SER A 83 14.99 -7.12 -2.83
C SER A 83 16.24 -6.90 -1.97
N VAL A 84 17.39 -6.71 -2.62
CA VAL A 84 18.67 -6.38 -1.97
C VAL A 84 18.68 -4.90 -1.53
N PHE A 85 17.81 -4.07 -2.09
CA PHE A 85 17.70 -2.65 -1.80
C PHE A 85 16.37 -2.33 -1.13
N ASP A 86 16.44 -1.73 0.06
CA ASP A 86 15.27 -1.28 0.79
C ASP A 86 14.80 0.09 0.28
N SER A 87 13.94 0.08 -0.73
CA SER A 87 13.35 1.29 -1.32
C SER A 87 12.51 2.09 -0.31
N THR A 88 12.11 1.50 0.83
CA THR A 88 11.38 2.23 1.88
C THR A 88 12.20 3.36 2.50
N VAL A 89 13.54 3.23 2.50
CA VAL A 89 14.46 4.28 2.96
C VAL A 89 14.31 5.54 2.10
N VAL A 90 14.09 5.38 0.79
CA VAL A 90 13.89 6.51 -0.14
C VAL A 90 12.61 7.27 0.20
N VAL A 91 11.51 6.55 0.49
CA VAL A 91 10.24 7.16 0.92
C VAL A 91 10.43 7.95 2.21
N HIS A 92 11.13 7.37 3.19
CA HIS A 92 11.42 8.05 4.46
C HIS A 92 12.25 9.33 4.26
N LEU A 93 13.23 9.30 3.35
CA LEU A 93 14.00 10.49 2.97
C LEU A 93 13.14 11.56 2.29
N GLN A 94 12.19 11.17 1.44
CA GLN A 94 11.25 12.10 0.80
C GLN A 94 10.33 12.78 1.82
N ILE A 95 9.76 12.02 2.76
CA ILE A 95 8.93 12.57 3.86
C ILE A 95 9.74 13.57 4.69
N LYS A 96 10.98 13.23 5.06
CA LYS A 96 11.85 14.15 5.80
C LYS A 96 12.15 15.44 5.03
N ARG A 97 12.35 15.35 3.71
CA ARG A 97 12.53 16.54 2.86
C ARG A 97 11.28 17.42 2.84
N GLN A 98 10.10 16.82 2.70
CA GLN A 98 8.83 17.54 2.70
C GLN A 98 8.58 18.26 4.02
N MET A 99 8.77 17.58 5.15
CA MET A 99 8.65 18.16 6.49
C MET A 99 9.60 19.34 6.70
N ARG A 100 10.86 19.21 6.24
CA ARG A 100 11.84 20.29 6.33
C ARG A 100 11.41 21.53 5.53
N ILE A 101 10.89 21.34 4.31
CA ILE A 101 10.41 22.46 3.48
C ILE A 101 9.23 23.17 4.16
N GLN A 102 8.29 22.42 4.74
CA GLN A 102 7.17 23.00 5.48
C GLN A 102 7.65 23.83 6.68
N GLN A 103 8.59 23.31 7.48
CA GLN A 103 9.17 24.04 8.61
C GLN A 103 9.91 25.31 8.17
N LEU A 104 10.71 25.23 7.11
CA LEU A 104 11.41 26.40 6.57
C LEU A 104 10.43 27.46 6.06
N SER A 105 9.38 27.05 5.36
CA SER A 105 8.32 27.95 4.89
C SER A 105 7.66 28.66 6.07
N GLN A 106 7.25 27.89 7.09
CA GLN A 106 6.65 28.46 8.30
C GLN A 106 7.62 29.46 8.96
N ASN A 107 8.89 29.13 9.13
CA ASN A 107 9.86 30.03 9.76
C ASN A 107 10.12 31.33 8.98
N ILE A 108 10.07 31.28 7.64
CA ILE A 108 10.25 32.47 6.79
C ILE A 108 9.03 33.38 6.87
N PHE A 109 7.83 32.81 6.86
CA PHE A 109 6.57 33.55 6.82
C PHE A 109 5.97 33.84 8.20
N THR A 110 6.56 33.31 9.27
CA THR A 110 6.20 33.72 10.64
C THR A 110 6.76 35.11 10.87
N PRO A 111 5.91 36.14 11.07
CA PRO A 111 6.39 37.47 11.38
C PRO A 111 7.21 37.40 12.67
N LYS A 112 8.45 37.90 12.62
CA LYS A 112 9.26 38.06 13.82
C LYS A 112 8.55 39.06 14.74
N GLU A 113 8.45 38.75 16.03
CA GLU A 113 7.98 39.73 17.01
C GLU A 113 8.81 41.00 16.85
N ILE A 114 8.12 42.12 16.61
CA ILE A 114 8.73 43.44 16.64
C ILE A 114 8.80 43.80 18.11
N GLU A 115 9.95 43.58 18.73
CA GLU A 115 10.22 44.12 20.06
C GLU A 115 10.31 45.65 19.93
N ASP A 116 9.33 46.34 20.52
CA ASP A 116 9.26 47.79 20.53
C ASP A 116 10.05 48.36 21.72
N TYR A 117 11.28 48.76 21.46
CA TYR A 117 12.19 49.34 22.48
C TYR A 117 11.90 50.82 22.80
N ARG A 118 10.76 51.38 22.34
CA ARG A 118 10.45 52.81 22.57
C ARG A 118 10.00 53.14 23.99
N ASP A 119 9.65 52.13 24.80
CA ASP A 119 9.19 52.32 26.18
C ASP A 119 10.32 52.46 27.21
N GLU A 120 11.57 52.11 26.88
CA GLU A 120 12.73 52.30 27.79
C GLU A 120 13.14 53.78 27.95
N PHE A 121 12.59 54.70 27.15
CA PHE A 121 12.96 56.11 27.15
C PHE A 121 12.07 57.01 28.03
N PHE A 122 10.97 56.48 28.59
CA PHE A 122 9.97 57.26 29.34
C PHE A 122 9.82 56.87 30.83
N GLU A 123 10.73 56.07 31.39
CA GLU A 123 10.87 55.83 32.84
C GLU A 123 11.92 56.73 33.51
#